data_AF-A0A1G5D3W5-F1
#
_entry.id   AF-A0A1G5D3W5-F1
#
_cell.length_a   1.000
_cell.length_b   1.000
_cell.length_c   1.000
_cell.angle_alpha   90.00
_cell.angle_beta   90.00
_cell.angle_gamma   90.00
#
_symmetry.space_group_name_H-M   'P 1'
#
loop_
_entity.id
_entity.type
_entity.pdbx_description
1 polymer ?
#
loop_
_entity_poly.entity_id
_entity_poly.type
_entity_poly.pdbx_seq_one_letter_code
_entity_poly.pdbx_strand_id
1 'polypeptide(L)'
;MNLQPDLLIGRLQEGSEVAFNRIYERYHKALHGVIFAIVKNEDVAQEILQDVFIKIWKNAKSYDKSSGRFFTWTLNIARNASIDYLRSKNHKNSLKNLSTDNFVDVIVSNDNLEDKTDGMFLREWVDKLEPMCVKIIDIIFFKGFTFKDGAKELDMPSGTLKTRHRRCLNNLREMMIN
;
A
#
# COMPACT_ATOMS: atom_id res chain seq x y z
N MET A 1 18.46 14.49 -16.39
CA MET A 1 18.85 13.11 -16.72
C MET A 1 17.99 12.17 -15.89
N ASN A 2 17.04 11.46 -16.51
CA ASN A 2 16.19 10.48 -15.81
C ASN A 2 17.03 9.25 -15.50
N LEU A 3 17.42 9.08 -14.23
CA LEU A 3 18.08 7.87 -13.75
C LEU A 3 17.10 6.70 -13.85
N GLN A 4 17.59 5.55 -14.33
CA GLN A 4 16.82 4.31 -14.35
C GLN A 4 16.39 3.95 -12.91
N PRO A 5 15.16 3.42 -12.70
CA PRO A 5 14.62 3.14 -11.37
C PRO A 5 15.55 2.30 -10.48
N ASP A 6 16.19 1.27 -11.05
CA ASP A 6 17.08 0.37 -10.31
C ASP A 6 18.37 1.08 -9.83
N LEU A 7 18.93 1.97 -10.64
CA LEU A 7 20.11 2.74 -10.27
C LEU A 7 19.80 3.74 -9.15
N LEU A 8 18.59 4.30 -9.16
CA LEU A 8 18.13 5.21 -8.11
C LEU A 8 17.98 4.49 -6.77
N ILE A 9 17.43 3.26 -6.80
CA ILE A 9 17.29 2.43 -5.61
C ILE A 9 18.66 2.03 -5.07
N GLY A 10 19.60 1.59 -5.91
CA GLY A 10 20.95 1.26 -5.46
C GLY A 10 21.66 2.44 -4.76
N ARG A 11 21.56 3.64 -5.34
CA ARG A 11 22.09 4.88 -4.74
C ARG A 11 21.42 5.22 -3.41
N LEU A 12 20.11 4.97 -3.28
CA LEU A 12 19.41 5.13 -2.01
C LEU A 12 19.96 4.15 -0.94
N GLN A 13 20.25 2.91 -1.31
CA GLN A 13 20.83 1.90 -0.40
C GLN A 13 22.23 2.28 0.08
N GLU A 14 22.98 3.02 -0.76
CA GLU A 14 24.28 3.61 -0.43
C GLU A 14 24.18 4.88 0.45
N GLY A 15 22.97 5.39 0.71
CA GLY A 15 22.76 6.61 1.50
C GLY A 15 22.88 7.90 0.69
N SER A 16 22.56 7.87 -0.62
CA SER A 16 22.53 9.09 -1.43
C SER A 16 21.27 9.92 -1.14
N GLU A 17 21.45 11.10 -0.55
CA GLU A 17 20.37 12.07 -0.32
C GLU A 17 19.69 12.53 -1.62
N VAL A 18 20.47 12.67 -2.69
CA VAL A 18 19.94 13.01 -4.03
C VAL A 18 18.99 11.92 -4.52
N ALA A 19 19.34 10.64 -4.32
CA ALA A 19 18.48 9.54 -4.68
C ALA A 19 17.21 9.52 -3.83
N PHE A 20 17.33 9.76 -2.53
CA PHE A 20 16.19 9.89 -1.63
C PHE A 20 15.20 10.96 -2.05
N ASN A 21 15.67 12.17 -2.36
CA ASN A 21 14.80 13.25 -2.84
C ASN A 21 14.08 12.88 -4.13
N ARG A 22 14.75 12.21 -5.07
CA ARG A 22 14.12 11.73 -6.31
C ARG A 22 13.07 10.64 -6.08
N ILE A 23 13.32 9.75 -5.12
CA ILE A 23 12.36 8.73 -4.68
C ILE A 23 11.15 9.39 -4.01
N TYR A 24 11.36 10.43 -3.21
CA TYR A 24 10.31 11.25 -2.63
C TYR A 24 9.43 11.89 -3.70
N GLU A 25 10.02 12.64 -4.63
CA GLU A 25 9.30 13.28 -5.73
C GLU A 25 8.45 12.28 -6.53
N ARG A 26 8.98 11.07 -6.75
CA ARG A 26 8.29 10.03 -7.51
C ARG A 26 7.11 9.40 -6.77
N TYR A 27 7.20 9.18 -5.46
CA TYR A 27 6.23 8.34 -4.76
C TYR A 27 5.36 9.06 -3.73
N HIS A 28 5.70 10.30 -3.32
CA HIS A 28 5.02 10.97 -2.21
C HIS A 28 3.50 11.08 -2.42
N LYS A 29 3.02 11.46 -3.61
CA LYS A 29 1.58 11.60 -3.90
C LYS A 29 0.82 10.28 -3.76
N ALA A 30 1.37 9.21 -4.32
CA ALA A 30 0.75 7.89 -4.28
C ALA A 30 0.71 7.34 -2.84
N LEU A 31 1.82 7.46 -2.11
CA LEU A 31 1.88 7.05 -0.71
C LEU A 31 0.95 7.89 0.17
N HIS A 32 0.89 9.21 -0.06
CA HIS A 32 -0.04 10.11 0.62
C HIS A 32 -1.50 9.70 0.40
N GLY A 33 -1.89 9.45 -0.85
CA GLY A 33 -3.26 9.02 -1.16
C GLY A 33 -3.67 7.73 -0.44
N VAL A 34 -2.74 6.77 -0.32
CA VAL A 34 -2.97 5.52 0.42
C VAL A 34 -3.09 5.78 1.93
N ILE A 35 -2.19 6.58 2.50
CA ILE A 35 -2.23 6.94 3.92
C ILE A 35 -3.54 7.66 4.23
N PHE A 36 -3.89 8.69 3.47
CA PHE A 36 -5.14 9.45 3.62
C PHE A 36 -6.36 8.53 3.49
N ALA A 37 -6.34 7.58 2.56
CA ALA A 37 -7.45 6.65 2.41
C ALA A 37 -7.67 5.76 3.66
N ILE A 38 -6.63 5.51 4.45
CA ILE A 38 -6.69 4.76 5.71
C ILE A 38 -7.08 5.68 6.89
N VAL A 39 -6.41 6.82 7.05
CA VAL A 39 -6.56 7.65 8.26
C VAL A 39 -7.65 8.72 8.16
N LYS A 40 -8.08 9.08 6.95
CA LYS A 40 -9.13 10.08 6.64
C LYS A 40 -8.93 11.44 7.33
N ASN A 41 -7.68 11.85 7.51
CA ASN A 41 -7.29 13.13 8.10
C ASN A 41 -6.01 13.62 7.42
N GLU A 42 -6.03 14.84 6.89
CA GLU A 42 -4.93 15.41 6.07
C GLU A 42 -3.67 15.65 6.90
N ASP A 43 -3.77 16.31 8.04
CA ASP A 43 -2.61 16.64 8.89
C ASP A 43 -1.89 15.37 9.35
N VAL A 44 -2.66 14.37 9.77
CA VAL A 44 -2.15 13.04 10.17
C VAL A 44 -1.53 12.32 8.98
N ALA A 45 -2.13 12.42 7.79
CA ALA A 45 -1.58 11.76 6.60
C ALA A 45 -0.22 12.33 6.22
N GLN A 46 -0.04 13.66 6.35
CA GLN A 46 1.23 14.32 6.11
C GLN A 46 2.30 13.93 7.14
N GLU A 47 1.95 13.85 8.43
CA GLU A 47 2.85 13.39 9.49
C GLU A 47 3.33 11.95 9.23
N ILE A 48 2.40 11.03 8.96
CA ILE A 48 2.71 9.63 8.67
C ILE A 48 3.56 9.51 7.40
N LEU A 49 3.30 10.33 6.37
CA LEU A 49 4.09 10.33 5.15
C LEU A 49 5.57 10.65 5.42
N GLN A 50 5.84 11.63 6.29
CA GLN A 50 7.21 11.97 6.68
C GLN A 50 7.89 10.79 7.39
N ASP A 51 7.21 10.17 8.35
CA ASP A 51 7.69 8.97 9.04
C ASP A 51 7.97 7.80 8.09
N VAL A 52 7.11 7.62 7.08
CA VAL A 52 7.26 6.59 6.06
C VAL A 52 8.53 6.80 5.26
N PHE A 53 8.83 8.03 4.83
CA PHE A 53 10.06 8.30 4.11
C PHE A 53 11.30 8.13 5.00
N ILE A 54 11.24 8.49 6.29
CA ILE A 54 12.30 8.19 7.25
C ILE A 54 12.52 6.67 7.36
N LYS A 55 11.43 5.88 7.43
CA LYS A 55 11.51 4.41 7.45
C LYS A 55 12.08 3.84 6.16
N ILE A 56 11.72 4.40 5.01
CA ILE A 56 12.28 4.02 3.70
C ILE A 56 13.79 4.24 3.68
N TRP A 57 14.26 5.41 4.12
CA TRP A 57 15.70 5.70 4.21
C TRP A 57 16.43 4.71 5.13
N LYS A 58 15.93 4.53 6.35
CA LYS A 58 16.55 3.65 7.35
C LYS A 58 16.60 2.18 6.93
N ASN A 59 15.59 1.72 6.19
CA ASN A 59 15.47 0.33 5.77
C ASN A 59 15.86 0.10 4.29
N ALA A 60 16.34 1.11 3.56
CA ALA A 60 16.64 0.97 2.14
C ALA A 60 17.55 -0.23 1.85
N LYS A 61 18.57 -0.44 2.68
CA LYS A 61 19.53 -1.56 2.57
C LYS A 61 18.90 -2.94 2.67
N SER A 62 17.71 -3.08 3.28
CA SER A 62 17.02 -4.37 3.38
C SER A 62 16.08 -4.66 2.21
N TYR A 63 15.88 -3.69 1.30
CA TYR A 63 15.12 -3.95 0.08
C TYR A 63 15.88 -4.91 -0.84
N ASP A 64 15.19 -5.98 -1.22
CA ASP A 64 15.65 -6.94 -2.21
C ASP A 64 14.63 -7.02 -3.35
N LYS A 65 15.10 -6.82 -4.59
CA LYS A 65 14.30 -6.93 -5.81
C LYS A 65 13.69 -8.31 -5.99
N SER A 66 14.32 -9.38 -5.46
CA SER A 66 13.77 -10.74 -5.49
C SER A 66 12.49 -10.88 -4.67
N SER A 67 12.31 -10.03 -3.65
CA SER A 67 11.15 -10.03 -2.75
C SER A 67 9.97 -9.20 -3.27
N GLY A 68 10.13 -8.53 -4.42
CA GLY A 68 9.09 -7.74 -5.08
C GLY A 68 9.56 -6.35 -5.50
N ARG A 69 8.67 -5.60 -6.14
CA ARG A 69 8.98 -4.24 -6.62
C ARG A 69 9.15 -3.25 -5.47
N PHE A 70 10.04 -2.28 -5.67
CA PHE A 70 10.34 -1.22 -4.68
C PHE A 70 9.10 -0.43 -4.25
N PHE A 71 8.24 -0.05 -5.20
CA PHE A 71 7.01 0.67 -4.88
C PHE A 71 6.08 -0.16 -3.96
N THR A 72 5.99 -1.47 -4.18
CA THR A 72 5.21 -2.36 -3.29
C THR A 72 5.79 -2.38 -1.88
N TRP A 73 7.12 -2.38 -1.78
CA TRP A 73 7.82 -2.33 -0.51
C TRP A 73 7.56 -1.01 0.24
N THR A 74 7.64 0.15 -0.44
CA THR A 74 7.33 1.46 0.17
C THR A 74 5.86 1.59 0.56
N LEU A 75 4.95 1.05 -0.26
CA LEU A 75 3.52 1.02 0.02
C LEU A 75 3.19 0.21 1.28
N ASN A 76 3.85 -0.94 1.47
CA ASN A 76 3.69 -1.74 2.68
C ASN A 76 4.13 -0.98 3.93
N ILE A 77 5.23 -0.22 3.85
CA ILE A 77 5.68 0.66 4.94
C ILE A 77 4.61 1.71 5.25
N ALA A 78 4.05 2.36 4.23
CA ALA A 78 3.00 3.38 4.37
C ALA A 78 1.73 2.83 5.02
N ARG A 79 1.24 1.70 4.51
CA ARG A 79 0.06 1.02 5.05
C ARG A 79 0.26 0.63 6.51
N ASN A 80 1.40 0.01 6.83
CA ASN A 80 1.68 -0.43 8.20
C ASN A 80 1.78 0.76 9.15
N ALA A 81 2.47 1.84 8.77
CA ALA A 81 2.53 3.06 9.58
C ALA A 81 1.14 3.67 9.83
N SER A 82 0.27 3.66 8.81
CA SER A 82 -1.11 4.15 8.93
C SER A 82 -1.96 3.31 9.89
N ILE A 83 -1.86 1.99 9.77
CA ILE A 83 -2.57 1.05 10.65
C ILE A 83 -2.05 1.16 12.08
N ASP A 84 -0.73 1.27 12.27
CA ASP A 84 -0.12 1.42 13.59
C ASP A 84 -0.55 2.73 14.27
N TYR A 85 -0.69 3.83 13.51
CA TYR A 85 -1.25 5.07 14.02
C TYR A 85 -2.72 4.91 14.46
N LEU A 86 -3.57 4.30 13.64
CA LEU A 86 -4.96 4.04 14.03
C LEU A 86 -5.04 3.13 15.25
N ARG A 87 -4.14 2.13 15.33
CA ARG A 87 -4.04 1.22 16.47
C ARG A 87 -3.55 1.93 17.72
N SER A 88 -2.58 2.84 17.65
CA SER A 88 -2.07 3.57 18.82
C SER A 88 -3.14 4.53 19.37
N LYS A 89 -3.89 5.20 18.50
CA LYS A 89 -5.08 5.99 18.87
C LYS A 89 -6.17 5.11 19.50
N ASN A 90 -6.39 3.92 18.95
CA ASN A 90 -7.34 2.94 19.46
C ASN A 90 -6.77 2.06 20.60
N HIS A 91 -5.50 2.18 21.00
CA HIS A 91 -4.85 1.36 22.03
C HIS A 91 -5.25 1.76 23.45
N LYS A 92 -6.39 2.47 23.58
CA LYS A 92 -7.28 2.33 24.74
C LYS A 92 -8.11 1.03 24.69
N ASN A 93 -8.08 0.26 23.61
CA ASN A 93 -8.80 -1.01 23.42
C ASN A 93 -8.07 -1.92 22.39
N SER A 94 -7.13 -2.74 22.88
CA SER A 94 -6.73 -4.09 22.43
C SER A 94 -6.87 -4.50 20.95
N LEU A 95 -5.75 -4.85 20.28
CA LEU A 95 -5.42 -6.26 19.92
C LEU A 95 -4.09 -6.37 19.14
N LYS A 96 -3.30 -7.35 19.59
CA LYS A 96 -2.02 -7.81 19.04
C LYS A 96 -2.23 -8.68 17.78
N ASN A 97 -1.24 -8.60 16.87
CA ASN A 97 -0.71 -9.64 15.95
C ASN A 97 -0.51 -9.10 14.52
N LEU A 98 0.71 -8.66 14.23
CA LEU A 98 1.21 -8.38 12.88
C LEU A 98 1.72 -9.69 12.28
N SER A 99 0.98 -10.24 11.32
CA SER A 99 1.51 -11.22 10.36
C SER A 99 1.53 -10.55 8.98
N THR A 100 2.74 -10.21 8.52
CA THR A 100 3.03 -9.70 7.17
C THR A 100 2.94 -10.84 6.16
N ASP A 101 1.78 -10.97 5.50
CA ASP A 101 1.60 -11.82 4.33
C ASP A 101 1.18 -10.95 3.12
N ASN A 102 2.20 -10.47 2.39
CA ASN A 102 2.25 -10.14 0.96
C ASN A 102 0.99 -9.59 0.23
N PHE A 103 1.01 -8.29 -0.04
CA PHE A 103 0.13 -7.53 -0.95
C PHE A 103 0.56 -7.62 -2.44
N VAL A 104 1.28 -8.69 -2.80
CA VAL A 104 2.07 -8.80 -4.04
C VAL A 104 1.22 -8.65 -5.33
N ASP A 105 1.67 -7.71 -6.16
CA ASP A 105 1.40 -7.48 -7.60
C ASP A 105 0.27 -6.53 -8.07
N VAL A 106 -0.49 -5.84 -7.21
CA VAL A 106 -1.74 -5.18 -7.70
C VAL A 106 -1.58 -3.78 -8.25
N ILE A 107 -0.75 -2.95 -7.64
CA ILE A 107 -0.53 -1.58 -8.14
C ILE A 107 0.65 -1.57 -9.10
N VAL A 108 0.71 -2.61 -9.95
CA VAL A 108 1.85 -2.89 -10.81
C VAL A 108 1.37 -2.98 -12.25
N SER A 109 1.00 -1.82 -12.77
CA SER A 109 1.11 -1.40 -14.17
C SER A 109 0.61 0.04 -14.27
N ASN A 110 1.33 1.00 -13.70
CA ASN A 110 1.32 2.35 -14.26
C ASN A 110 2.64 3.05 -13.96
N ASP A 111 3.58 2.88 -14.89
CA ASP A 111 4.43 4.00 -15.29
C ASP A 111 3.49 5.11 -15.80
N ASN A 112 3.73 6.34 -15.35
CA ASN A 112 3.05 7.58 -15.74
C ASN A 112 1.65 7.79 -15.14
N LEU A 113 1.60 8.11 -13.84
CA LEU A 113 0.48 8.88 -13.28
C LEU A 113 0.82 10.38 -13.34
N GLU A 114 0.96 10.87 -14.56
CA GLU A 114 0.74 12.28 -14.90
C GLU A 114 -0.71 12.40 -15.41
N ASP A 115 -1.71 12.48 -14.53
CA ASP A 115 -2.85 13.37 -14.75
C ASP A 115 -3.89 13.39 -13.61
N LYS A 116 -4.54 14.54 -13.46
CA LYS A 116 -5.45 14.91 -12.36
C LYS A 116 -6.88 14.37 -12.51
N THR A 117 -7.09 13.23 -13.16
CA THR A 117 -8.44 12.72 -13.53
C THR A 117 -8.87 11.43 -12.83
N ASP A 118 -8.02 10.80 -12.02
CA ASP A 118 -8.18 9.40 -11.57
C ASP A 118 -9.31 9.09 -10.57
N GLY A 119 -9.82 10.08 -9.83
CA GLY A 119 -10.79 9.82 -8.76
C GLY A 119 -12.14 9.28 -9.26
N MET A 120 -12.57 9.71 -10.44
CA MET A 120 -13.81 9.26 -11.08
C MET A 120 -13.66 7.86 -11.70
N PHE A 121 -12.54 7.63 -12.40
CA PHE A 121 -12.22 6.32 -13.01
C PHE A 121 -12.04 5.22 -11.97
N LEU A 122 -11.40 5.53 -10.84
CA LEU A 122 -11.27 4.58 -9.74
C LEU A 122 -12.63 4.19 -9.16
N ARG A 123 -13.57 5.14 -9.04
CA ARG A 123 -14.92 4.85 -8.55
C ARG A 123 -15.68 3.94 -9.52
N GLU A 124 -15.58 4.16 -10.83
CA GLU A 124 -16.20 3.29 -11.83
C GLU A 124 -15.69 1.84 -11.80
N TRP A 125 -14.40 1.63 -11.54
CA TRP A 125 -13.85 0.29 -11.39
C TRP A 125 -14.30 -0.36 -10.07
N VAL A 126 -14.30 0.40 -8.97
CA VAL A 126 -14.82 -0.04 -7.67
C VAL A 126 -16.29 -0.43 -7.76
N ASP A 127 -17.11 0.33 -8.49
CA ASP A 127 -18.53 0.06 -8.69
C ASP A 127 -18.79 -1.20 -9.53
N LYS A 128 -17.84 -1.55 -10.40
CA LYS A 128 -17.89 -2.78 -11.22
C LYS A 128 -17.32 -4.01 -10.49
N LEU A 129 -16.68 -3.85 -9.32
CA LEU A 129 -16.25 -5.01 -8.52
C LEU A 129 -17.43 -5.69 -7.86
N GLU A 130 -17.32 -7.01 -7.73
CA GLU A 130 -18.23 -7.79 -6.91
C GLU A 130 -18.27 -7.20 -5.47
N PRO A 131 -19.44 -7.01 -4.85
CA PRO A 131 -19.54 -6.44 -3.51
C PRO A 131 -18.69 -7.16 -2.46
N MET A 132 -18.51 -8.48 -2.62
CA MET A 132 -17.64 -9.27 -1.76
C MET A 132 -16.16 -8.87 -1.92
N CYS A 133 -15.71 -8.54 -3.13
CA CYS A 133 -14.36 -8.06 -3.36
C CYS A 133 -14.09 -6.71 -2.71
N VAL A 134 -15.05 -5.78 -2.80
CA VAL A 134 -14.97 -4.50 -2.10
C VAL A 134 -14.82 -4.71 -0.59
N LYS A 135 -15.64 -5.58 0.01
CA LYS A 135 -15.55 -5.91 1.43
C LYS A 135 -14.22 -6.55 1.82
N ILE A 136 -13.72 -7.50 1.02
CA ILE A 136 -12.44 -8.17 1.28
C ILE A 136 -11.28 -7.17 1.26
N ILE A 137 -11.26 -6.26 0.28
CA ILE A 137 -10.24 -5.23 0.17
C ILE A 137 -10.37 -4.23 1.33
N ASP A 138 -11.59 -3.82 1.68
CA ASP A 138 -11.84 -2.94 2.84
C ASP A 138 -11.26 -3.51 4.13
N ILE A 139 -11.62 -4.75 4.50
CA ILE A 139 -11.19 -5.30 5.79
C ILE A 139 -9.69 -5.62 5.81
N ILE A 140 -9.15 -6.17 4.72
CA ILE A 140 -7.76 -6.59 4.67
C ILE A 140 -6.88 -5.36 4.49
N PHE A 141 -7.12 -4.55 3.46
CA PHE A 141 -6.24 -3.44 3.12
C PHE A 141 -6.44 -2.24 4.04
N PHE A 142 -7.67 -1.73 4.16
CA PHE A 142 -7.93 -0.46 4.83
C PHE A 142 -8.10 -0.60 6.34
N LYS A 143 -8.82 -1.62 6.81
CA LYS A 143 -9.03 -1.85 8.25
C LYS A 143 -7.90 -2.66 8.91
N GLY A 144 -6.99 -3.22 8.13
CA GLY A 144 -5.79 -3.87 8.67
C GLY A 144 -6.02 -5.23 9.33
N PHE A 145 -7.14 -5.90 9.02
CA PHE A 145 -7.41 -7.24 9.54
C PHE A 145 -6.39 -8.23 8.99
N THR A 146 -5.97 -9.19 9.82
CA THR A 146 -5.24 -10.34 9.31
C THR A 146 -6.17 -11.21 8.47
N PHE A 147 -5.63 -12.05 7.58
CA PHE A 147 -6.44 -13.04 6.88
C PHE A 147 -7.17 -14.01 7.82
N LYS A 148 -6.72 -14.15 9.06
CA LYS A 148 -7.40 -14.96 10.08
C LYS A 148 -8.59 -14.22 10.68
N ASP A 149 -8.41 -12.95 11.03
CA ASP A 149 -9.45 -12.13 11.66
C ASP A 149 -10.51 -11.71 10.64
N GLY A 150 -10.10 -11.32 9.43
CA GLY A 150 -11.03 -10.99 8.35
C GLY A 150 -11.85 -12.20 7.89
N ALA A 151 -11.30 -13.41 8.02
CA ALA A 151 -12.02 -14.64 7.72
C ALA A 151 -13.15 -14.90 8.73
N LYS A 152 -12.92 -14.58 10.01
CA LYS A 152 -13.98 -14.61 11.03
C LYS A 152 -15.03 -13.53 10.76
N GLU A 153 -14.59 -12.31 10.45
CA GLU A 153 -15.47 -11.17 10.16
C GLU A 153 -16.41 -11.43 8.97
N LEU A 154 -15.92 -12.12 7.93
CA LEU A 154 -16.68 -12.44 6.74
C LEU A 154 -17.33 -13.83 6.75
N ASP A 155 -17.27 -14.54 7.89
CA ASP A 155 -17.78 -15.91 8.05
C ASP A 155 -17.33 -16.85 6.92
N MET A 156 -16.02 -16.95 6.70
CA MET A 156 -15.43 -17.84 5.69
C MET A 156 -14.08 -18.44 6.11
N PRO A 157 -13.64 -19.55 5.50
CA PRO A 157 -12.31 -20.09 5.76
C PRO A 157 -11.19 -19.13 5.34
N SER A 158 -10.11 -19.05 6.12
CA SER A 158 -8.98 -18.14 5.84
C SER A 158 -8.29 -18.43 4.51
N GLY A 159 -8.18 -19.70 4.11
CA GLY A 159 -7.68 -20.07 2.78
C GLY A 159 -8.58 -19.56 1.64
N THR A 160 -9.89 -19.60 1.84
CA THR A 160 -10.87 -19.03 0.90
C THR A 160 -10.74 -17.51 0.82
N LEU A 161 -10.56 -16.82 1.95
CA LEU A 161 -10.34 -15.38 1.97
C LEU A 161 -9.07 -14.98 1.25
N LYS A 162 -7.93 -15.66 1.49
CA LYS A 162 -6.67 -15.42 0.77
C LYS A 162 -6.85 -15.59 -0.75
N THR A 163 -7.55 -16.64 -1.15
CA THR A 163 -7.79 -16.95 -2.57
C THR A 163 -8.70 -15.92 -3.23
N ARG A 164 -9.82 -15.56 -2.58
CA ARG A 164 -10.74 -14.53 -3.08
C ARG A 164 -10.07 -13.17 -3.13
N HIS A 165 -9.32 -12.78 -2.10
CA HIS A 165 -8.55 -11.53 -2.08
C HIS A 165 -7.63 -11.45 -3.30
N ARG A 166 -6.85 -12.50 -3.59
CA ARG A 166 -6.00 -12.54 -4.79
C ARG A 166 -6.81 -12.39 -6.09
N ARG A 167 -7.94 -13.08 -6.22
CA ARG A 167 -8.81 -12.99 -7.40
C ARG A 167 -9.39 -11.57 -7.57
N CYS A 168 -9.91 -10.98 -6.50
CA CYS A 168 -10.48 -9.64 -6.50
C CYS A 168 -9.46 -8.61 -6.99
N LEU A 169 -8.22 -8.75 -6.53
CA LEU A 169 -7.16 -7.86 -6.95
C LEU A 169 -6.69 -8.09 -8.38
N ASN A 170 -6.69 -9.33 -8.87
CA ASN A 170 -6.42 -9.60 -10.29
C ASN A 170 -7.50 -9.01 -11.20
N ASN A 171 -8.77 -9.17 -10.84
CA ASN A 171 -9.88 -8.57 -11.57
C ASN A 171 -9.73 -7.04 -11.64
N LEU A 172 -9.38 -6.40 -10.52
CA LEU A 172 -9.06 -4.97 -10.48
C LEU A 172 -7.99 -4.58 -11.49
N ARG A 173 -6.88 -5.33 -11.56
CA ARG A 173 -5.80 -5.07 -12.52
C ARG A 173 -6.29 -5.16 -13.97
N GLU A 174 -7.03 -6.21 -14.29
CA GLU A 174 -7.56 -6.42 -15.65
C GLU A 174 -8.51 -5.28 -16.06
N MET A 175 -9.26 -4.71 -15.11
CA MET A 175 -10.17 -3.59 -15.37
C MET A 175 -9.47 -2.24 -15.52
N MET A 176 -8.25 -2.10 -14.98
CA MET A 176 -7.44 -0.88 -15.07
C MET A 176 -6.56 -0.82 -16.33
N ILE A 177 -6.28 -1.98 -16.95
CA ILE A 177 -5.42 -2.09 -18.15
C ILE A 177 -6.25 -2.04 -19.45
N ASN A 178 -7.55 -2.33 -19.36
CA ASN A 178 -8.51 -2.23 -20.47
C ASN A 178 -9.22 -0.87 -20.48
#